data_AF-A0A8T8SBN8-F1
#
_entry.id   AF-A0A8T8SBN8-F1
#
_cell.length_a   1.000
_cell.length_b   1.000
_cell.length_c   1.000
_cell.angle_alpha   90.00
_cell.angle_beta   90.00
_cell.angle_gamma   90.00
#
_symmetry.space_group_name_H-M   'P 1'
#
loop_
_entity.id
_entity.type
_entity.pdbx_description
1 polymer ?
#
loop_
_entity_poly.entity_id
_entity_poly.type
_entity_poly.pdbx_seq_one_letter_code
_entity_poly.pdbx_strand_id
1 'polypeptide(L)'
;MKGWAKAPGVEPKTLPVLEEISAVDPYFEPRTFIEGAKAAYEMIIMSFAAGNKQALRDLLSKDVFESFSAAITDRESRGETVDTTFVSIDKALIEDAQLRSNMAQVSIRFQSKLITATRDPSGGIVDGNPDKVVDMVDLWTFARDTSARDPNWRLVATEAGA
;
A
#
# COMPACT_ATOMS: atom_id res chain seq x y z
N MET A 1 -7.08 22.11 -18.37
CA MET A 1 -7.06 20.69 -18.00
C MET A 1 -5.60 20.27 -17.83
N LYS A 2 -5.19 19.87 -16.62
CA LYS A 2 -3.79 19.44 -16.37
C LYS A 2 -3.50 18.15 -17.16
N GLY A 3 -2.26 17.96 -17.62
CA GLY A 3 -1.86 16.90 -18.57
C GLY A 3 -1.98 15.45 -18.08
N TRP A 4 -2.44 15.24 -16.84
CA TRP A 4 -2.64 13.92 -16.23
C TRP A 4 -4.08 13.41 -16.34
N ALA A 5 -5.04 14.19 -16.86
CA ALA A 5 -6.43 13.73 -17.04
C ALA A 5 -6.61 12.54 -18.01
N LYS A 6 -5.57 12.20 -18.77
CA LYS A 6 -5.49 11.01 -19.64
C LYS A 6 -4.38 10.05 -19.22
N ALA A 7 -3.82 10.21 -18.03
CA ALA A 7 -2.74 9.35 -17.55
C ALA A 7 -3.26 7.93 -17.28
N PRO A 8 -2.51 6.89 -17.67
CA PRO A 8 -2.84 5.53 -17.23
C PRO A 8 -2.82 5.47 -15.70
N GLY A 9 -3.73 4.68 -15.12
CA GLY A 9 -3.82 4.48 -13.68
C GLY A 9 -4.67 5.51 -12.92
N VAL A 10 -5.45 6.35 -13.60
CA VAL A 10 -6.40 7.28 -12.96
C VAL A 10 -7.81 7.04 -13.48
N GLU A 11 -8.75 6.69 -12.59
CA GLU A 11 -10.18 6.62 -12.92
C GLU A 11 -10.74 8.03 -13.22
N PRO A 12 -11.44 8.26 -14.35
CA PRO A 12 -11.94 9.59 -14.72
C PRO A 12 -12.81 10.27 -13.65
N LYS A 13 -13.56 9.50 -12.85
CA LYS A 13 -14.40 10.03 -11.77
C LYS A 13 -13.60 10.70 -10.64
N THR A 14 -12.31 10.37 -10.50
CA THR A 14 -11.44 10.92 -9.45
C THR A 14 -10.79 12.24 -9.85
N LEU A 15 -10.81 12.58 -11.15
CA LEU A 15 -10.12 13.76 -11.68
C LEU A 15 -10.47 15.08 -10.96
N PRO A 16 -11.75 15.40 -10.67
CA PRO A 16 -12.07 16.67 -10.00
C PRO A 16 -11.40 16.79 -8.62
N VAL A 17 -11.44 15.73 -7.82
CA VAL A 17 -10.84 15.73 -6.48
C VAL A 17 -9.31 15.75 -6.54
N LEU A 18 -8.72 15.06 -7.51
CA LEU A 18 -7.27 15.13 -7.73
C LEU A 18 -6.83 16.55 -8.15
N GLU A 19 -7.66 17.28 -8.89
CA GLU A 19 -7.40 18.69 -9.23
C GLU A 19 -7.45 19.58 -7.99
N GLU A 20 -8.41 19.35 -7.08
CA GLU A 20 -8.51 20.03 -5.79
C GLU A 20 -7.30 19.76 -4.90
N ILE A 21 -6.89 18.49 -4.74
CA ILE A 21 -5.70 18.12 -3.96
C ILE A 21 -4.46 18.80 -4.54
N SER A 22 -4.23 18.72 -5.86
CA SER A 22 -3.09 19.40 -6.51
C SER A 22 -3.17 20.94 -6.46
N ALA A 23 -4.30 21.54 -6.09
CA ALA A 23 -4.41 22.99 -5.91
C ALA A 23 -3.96 23.44 -4.52
N VAL A 24 -4.12 22.58 -3.51
CA VAL A 24 -3.77 22.87 -2.10
C VAL A 24 -2.47 22.22 -1.65
N ASP A 25 -2.02 21.16 -2.32
CA ASP A 25 -0.75 20.47 -2.08
C ASP A 25 0.19 20.63 -3.30
N PRO A 26 1.20 21.53 -3.21
CA PRO A 26 2.17 21.74 -4.28
C PRO A 26 3.04 20.51 -4.60
N TYR A 27 3.14 19.54 -3.68
CA TYR A 27 3.93 18.33 -3.87
C TYR A 27 3.12 17.21 -4.53
N PHE A 28 1.79 17.37 -4.65
CA PHE A 28 0.94 16.34 -5.20
C PHE A 28 0.83 16.39 -6.72
N GLU A 29 1.37 15.35 -7.37
CA GLU A 29 1.15 15.05 -8.78
C GLU A 29 0.70 13.58 -8.92
N PRO A 30 -0.43 13.29 -9.59
CA PRO A 30 -1.00 11.93 -9.60
C PRO A 30 -0.08 10.83 -10.11
N ARG A 31 0.73 11.06 -11.16
CA ARG A 31 1.62 10.01 -11.69
C ARG A 31 2.74 9.71 -10.70
N THR A 32 3.35 10.75 -10.16
CA THR A 32 4.41 10.64 -9.15
C THR A 32 3.89 9.96 -7.89
N PHE A 33 2.66 10.29 -7.48
CA PHE A 33 1.98 9.64 -6.38
C PHE A 33 1.78 8.14 -6.63
N ILE A 34 1.31 7.73 -7.81
CA ILE A 34 1.13 6.30 -8.15
C ILE A 34 2.46 5.54 -8.07
N GLU A 35 3.56 6.11 -8.58
CA GLU A 35 4.87 5.47 -8.50
C GLU A 35 5.37 5.35 -7.06
N GLY A 36 5.19 6.40 -6.25
CA GLY A 36 5.49 6.35 -4.81
C GLY A 36 4.64 5.31 -4.07
N ALA A 37 3.37 5.19 -4.41
CA ALA A 37 2.45 4.24 -3.82
C ALA A 37 2.80 2.77 -4.19
N LYS A 38 3.24 2.51 -5.42
CA LYS A 38 3.77 1.20 -5.83
C LYS A 38 5.00 0.80 -5.02
N ALA A 39 5.96 1.73 -4.87
CA ALA A 39 7.16 1.48 -4.08
C ALA A 39 6.82 1.23 -2.59
N ALA A 40 5.89 2.02 -2.03
CA ALA A 40 5.40 1.82 -0.66
C ALA A 40 4.69 0.46 -0.51
N TYR A 41 3.87 0.06 -1.49
CA TYR A 41 3.17 -1.22 -1.50
C TYR A 41 4.13 -2.41 -1.40
N GLU A 42 5.15 -2.44 -2.27
CA GLU A 42 6.20 -3.47 -2.21
C GLU A 42 6.95 -3.42 -0.87
N MET A 43 7.40 -2.23 -0.44
CA MET A 43 8.16 -2.07 0.80
C MET A 43 7.38 -2.55 2.04
N ILE A 44 6.08 -2.25 2.11
CA ILE A 44 5.21 -2.63 3.23
C ILE A 44 5.01 -4.14 3.24
N ILE A 45 4.70 -4.77 2.10
CA ILE A 45 4.52 -6.23 2.01
C ILE A 45 5.79 -6.96 2.42
N MET A 46 6.94 -6.56 1.86
CA MET A 46 8.21 -7.21 2.16
C MET A 46 8.62 -7.01 3.62
N SER A 47 8.39 -5.82 4.18
CA SER A 47 8.68 -5.54 5.59
C SER A 47 7.75 -6.31 6.53
N PHE A 48 6.47 -6.49 6.16
CA PHE A 48 5.52 -7.29 6.93
C PHE A 48 5.90 -8.78 6.94
N ALA A 49 6.25 -9.34 5.76
CA ALA A 49 6.75 -10.70 5.65
C ALA A 49 8.02 -10.92 6.51
N ALA A 50 8.97 -9.98 6.44
CA ALA A 50 10.22 -10.02 7.20
C ALA A 50 10.07 -9.68 8.70
N GLY A 51 8.87 -9.29 9.17
CA GLY A 51 8.66 -8.87 10.57
C GLY A 51 9.32 -7.53 10.93
N ASN A 52 9.73 -6.72 9.94
CA ASN A 52 10.44 -5.47 10.15
C ASN A 52 9.48 -4.32 10.53
N LYS A 53 9.05 -4.33 11.81
CA LYS A 53 8.20 -3.28 12.39
C LYS A 53 8.82 -1.88 12.25
N GLN A 54 10.14 -1.74 12.30
CA GLN A 54 10.78 -0.43 12.20
C GLN A 54 10.59 0.22 10.82
N ALA A 55 10.70 -0.57 9.74
CA ALA A 55 10.49 -0.07 8.37
C ALA A 55 9.04 0.35 8.11
N LEU A 56 8.07 -0.25 8.81
CA LEU A 56 6.64 0.04 8.65
C LEU A 56 6.21 1.35 9.31
N ARG A 57 6.93 1.81 10.35
CA ARG A 57 6.47 2.88 11.25
C ARG A 57 6.17 4.20 10.55
N ASP A 58 6.97 4.58 9.56
CA ASP A 58 6.82 5.86 8.87
C ASP A 58 5.91 5.76 7.62
N LEU A 59 5.63 4.55 7.16
CA LEU A 59 4.80 4.26 5.99
C LEU A 59 3.32 4.10 6.34
N LEU A 60 3.03 3.75 7.58
CA LEU A 60 1.69 3.42 8.06
C LEU A 60 1.15 4.51 8.98
N SER A 61 -0.17 4.70 8.98
CA SER A 61 -0.85 5.39 10.06
C SER A 61 -0.70 4.60 11.37
N LYS A 62 -0.94 5.26 12.51
CA LYS A 62 -0.81 4.64 13.82
C LYS A 62 -1.66 3.37 13.95
N ASP A 63 -2.92 3.45 13.56
CA ASP A 63 -3.87 2.33 13.75
C ASP A 63 -3.51 1.14 12.84
N VAL A 64 -3.14 1.40 11.58
CA VAL A 64 -2.69 0.35 10.65
C VAL A 64 -1.36 -0.26 11.13
N PHE A 65 -0.44 0.57 11.62
CA PHE A 65 0.83 0.11 12.19
C PHE A 65 0.60 -0.82 13.39
N GLU A 66 -0.28 -0.44 14.32
CA GLU A 66 -0.60 -1.26 15.49
C GLU A 66 -1.20 -2.61 15.08
N SER A 67 -2.11 -2.63 14.10
CA SER A 67 -2.67 -3.88 13.55
C SER A 67 -1.59 -4.77 12.92
N PHE A 68 -0.72 -4.20 12.09
CA PHE A 68 0.36 -4.96 11.42
C PHE A 68 1.38 -5.48 12.43
N SER A 69 1.76 -4.64 13.41
CA SER A 69 2.68 -5.01 14.48
C SER A 69 2.12 -6.13 15.36
N ALA A 70 0.82 -6.12 15.65
CA ALA A 70 0.15 -7.18 16.39
C ALA A 70 0.17 -8.51 15.61
N ALA A 71 -0.16 -8.50 14.31
CA ALA A 71 -0.12 -9.69 13.47
C ALA A 71 1.30 -10.27 13.33
N ILE A 72 2.32 -9.41 13.21
CA ILE A 72 3.72 -9.85 13.20
C ILE A 72 4.07 -10.51 14.54
N THR A 73 3.74 -9.86 15.67
CA THR A 73 4.01 -10.39 17.01
C THR A 73 3.34 -11.73 17.25
N ASP A 74 2.08 -11.87 16.83
CA ASP A 74 1.32 -13.10 16.97
C ASP A 74 1.95 -14.25 16.17
N ARG A 75 2.33 -14.00 14.91
CA ARG A 75 3.07 -14.95 14.08
C ARG A 75 4.42 -15.36 14.70
N GLU A 76 5.21 -14.37 15.15
CA GLU A 76 6.48 -14.59 15.83
C GLU A 76 6.31 -15.43 17.11
N SER A 77 5.22 -15.24 17.84
CA SER A 77 4.93 -16.00 19.06
C SER A 77 4.66 -17.49 18.81
N ARG A 78 4.18 -17.83 17.61
CA ARG A 78 4.05 -19.21 17.14
C ARG A 78 5.36 -19.79 16.57
N GLY A 79 6.41 -18.97 16.51
CA GLY A 79 7.68 -19.31 15.88
C GLY A 79 7.59 -19.48 14.36
N GLU A 80 6.54 -18.90 13.74
CA GLU A 80 6.33 -18.98 12.30
C GLU A 80 7.15 -17.93 11.55
N THR A 81 7.64 -18.29 10.37
CA THR A 81 8.36 -17.39 9.45
C THR A 81 7.60 -17.27 8.12
N VAL A 82 7.69 -16.12 7.46
CA VAL A 82 7.10 -15.93 6.12
C VAL A 82 8.20 -15.64 5.12
N ASP A 83 8.29 -16.48 4.10
CA ASP A 83 9.08 -16.24 2.91
C ASP A 83 8.17 -15.56 1.88
N THR A 84 8.53 -14.38 1.39
CA THR A 84 7.79 -13.70 0.32
C THR A 84 8.76 -13.19 -0.73
N THR A 85 8.45 -13.49 -1.99
CA THR A 85 9.08 -12.90 -3.16
C THR A 85 8.06 -12.07 -3.91
N PHE A 86 8.36 -10.79 -4.08
CA PHE A 86 7.54 -9.89 -4.88
C PHE A 86 7.89 -10.06 -6.36
N VAL A 87 6.91 -10.37 -7.21
CA VAL A 87 7.14 -10.68 -8.63
C VAL A 87 6.88 -9.46 -9.52
N SER A 88 5.67 -8.87 -9.43
CA SER A 88 5.31 -7.69 -10.23
C SER A 88 4.11 -6.95 -9.66
N ILE A 89 3.95 -5.68 -10.09
CA ILE A 89 2.68 -4.95 -10.06
C ILE A 89 2.21 -4.83 -11.50
N ASP A 90 1.15 -5.56 -11.85
CA ASP A 90 0.59 -5.56 -13.20
C ASP A 90 -0.32 -4.34 -13.42
N LYS A 91 -0.98 -3.86 -12.35
CA LYS A 91 -1.85 -2.67 -12.41
C LYS A 91 -1.82 -1.90 -11.09
N ALA A 92 -1.83 -0.58 -11.19
CA ALA A 92 -2.12 0.34 -10.09
C ALA A 92 -3.10 1.39 -10.62
N LEU A 93 -4.25 1.51 -9.97
CA LEU A 93 -5.34 2.38 -10.41
C LEU A 93 -5.86 3.20 -9.24
N ILE A 94 -5.74 4.52 -9.30
CA ILE A 94 -6.48 5.43 -8.42
C ILE A 94 -7.97 5.24 -8.72
N GLU A 95 -8.70 4.69 -7.77
CA GLU A 95 -10.12 4.38 -7.93
C GLU A 95 -11.05 5.24 -7.07
N ASP A 96 -10.50 5.87 -6.03
CA ASP A 96 -11.19 6.88 -5.23
C ASP A 96 -10.22 7.96 -4.75
N ALA A 97 -10.74 9.16 -4.52
CA ALA A 97 -10.00 10.26 -3.93
C ALA A 97 -10.97 11.15 -3.13
N GLN A 98 -10.52 11.63 -1.98
CA GLN A 98 -11.28 12.52 -1.11
C GLN A 98 -10.38 13.63 -0.57
N LEU A 99 -10.94 14.83 -0.45
CA LEU A 99 -10.31 15.94 0.27
C LEU A 99 -11.32 16.48 1.28
N ARG A 100 -10.96 16.44 2.57
CA ARG A 100 -11.78 17.01 3.65
C ARG A 100 -10.92 17.97 4.46
N SER A 101 -11.22 19.26 4.36
CA SER A 101 -10.35 20.32 4.88
C SER A 101 -8.94 20.16 4.32
N ASN A 102 -7.93 19.86 5.15
CA ASN A 102 -6.56 19.63 4.72
C ASN A 102 -6.21 18.14 4.59
N MET A 103 -7.14 17.24 4.89
CA MET A 103 -6.89 15.80 4.82
C MET A 103 -7.23 15.28 3.42
N ALA A 104 -6.20 14.99 2.63
CA ALA A 104 -6.32 14.29 1.37
C ALA A 104 -6.24 12.78 1.59
N GLN A 105 -7.08 12.03 0.89
CA GLN A 105 -7.05 10.57 0.81
C GLN A 105 -7.12 10.14 -0.64
N VAL A 106 -6.32 9.15 -1.01
CA VAL A 106 -6.32 8.55 -2.35
C VAL A 106 -6.27 7.04 -2.20
N SER A 107 -7.24 6.35 -2.81
CA SER A 107 -7.33 4.90 -2.79
C SER A 107 -6.84 4.33 -4.12
N ILE A 108 -5.88 3.41 -4.05
CA ILE A 108 -5.32 2.71 -5.21
C ILE A 108 -5.68 1.24 -5.14
N ARG A 109 -6.24 0.72 -6.23
CA ARG A 109 -6.36 -0.72 -6.47
C ARG A 109 -5.08 -1.23 -7.13
N PHE A 110 -4.36 -2.09 -6.43
CA PHE A 110 -3.21 -2.82 -6.94
C PHE A 110 -3.65 -4.19 -7.47
N GLN A 111 -3.04 -4.61 -8.57
CA GLN A 111 -3.02 -5.99 -9.03
C GLN A 111 -1.55 -6.41 -9.08
N SER A 112 -1.17 -7.37 -8.26
CA SER A 112 0.22 -7.75 -8.05
C SER A 112 0.38 -9.27 -8.09
N LYS A 113 1.62 -9.71 -8.27
CA LYS A 113 2.01 -11.11 -8.25
C LYS A 113 3.06 -11.34 -7.19
N LEU A 114 2.85 -12.35 -6.38
CA LEU A 114 3.75 -12.73 -5.30
C LEU A 114 3.94 -14.24 -5.27
N ILE A 115 5.04 -14.68 -4.68
CA ILE A 115 5.23 -16.05 -4.21
C ILE A 115 5.38 -15.94 -2.70
N THR A 116 4.54 -16.65 -1.95
CA THR A 116 4.55 -16.56 -0.47
C THR A 116 4.33 -17.92 0.18
N ALA A 117 5.03 -18.17 1.27
CA ALA A 117 4.84 -19.34 2.10
C ALA A 117 5.13 -19.03 3.57
N THR A 118 4.26 -19.49 4.46
CA THR A 118 4.47 -19.46 5.90
C THR A 118 4.98 -20.81 6.36
N ARG A 119 6.01 -20.82 7.19
CA ARG A 119 6.62 -22.02 7.76
C ARG A 119 6.49 -22.05 9.26
N ASP A 120 6.25 -23.24 9.80
CA ASP A 120 6.34 -23.51 11.23
C ASP A 120 7.82 -23.64 11.69
N PRO A 121 8.07 -23.76 13.01
CA PRO A 121 9.43 -23.93 13.53
C PRO A 121 10.19 -25.17 13.04
N SER A 122 9.49 -26.18 12.52
CA SER A 122 10.11 -27.38 11.93
C SER A 122 10.51 -27.18 10.46
N GLY A 123 10.17 -26.03 9.87
CA GLY A 123 10.37 -25.70 8.46
C GLY A 123 9.25 -26.20 7.54
N GLY A 124 8.22 -26.84 8.11
CA GLY A 124 7.03 -27.30 7.40
C GLY A 124 6.19 -26.13 6.91
N ILE A 125 5.66 -26.22 5.69
CA ILE A 125 4.78 -25.19 5.13
C ILE A 125 3.39 -25.33 5.76
N VAL A 126 2.92 -24.27 6.40
CA VAL A 126 1.59 -24.21 7.04
C VAL A 126 0.60 -23.34 6.29
N ASP A 127 1.08 -22.45 5.42
CA ASP A 127 0.26 -21.63 4.53
C ASP A 127 1.06 -21.22 3.27
N GLY A 128 0.35 -20.93 2.18
CA GLY A 128 0.94 -20.54 0.90
C GLY A 128 1.65 -21.67 0.15
N ASN A 129 2.46 -21.30 -0.83
CA ASN A 129 3.25 -22.23 -1.65
C ASN A 129 4.50 -21.51 -2.21
N PRO A 130 5.72 -22.00 -1.89
CA PRO A 130 6.97 -21.34 -2.27
C PRO A 130 7.31 -21.43 -3.76
N ASP A 131 6.58 -22.24 -4.54
CA ASP A 131 6.82 -22.46 -5.96
C ASP A 131 5.67 -21.95 -6.85
N LYS A 132 4.63 -21.34 -6.25
CA LYS A 132 3.45 -20.87 -6.97
C LYS A 132 3.33 -19.36 -6.92
N VAL A 133 3.21 -18.75 -8.09
CA VAL A 133 2.81 -17.35 -8.22
C VAL A 133 1.32 -17.22 -7.90
N VAL A 134 1.00 -16.27 -7.04
CA VAL A 134 -0.35 -15.89 -6.62
C VAL A 134 -0.62 -14.47 -7.12
N ASP A 135 -1.76 -14.30 -7.79
CA ASP A 135 -2.29 -12.99 -8.15
C ASP A 135 -3.06 -12.42 -6.95
N MET A 136 -2.75 -11.18 -6.56
CA MET A 136 -3.42 -10.46 -5.49
C MET A 136 -4.08 -9.20 -6.04
N VAL A 137 -5.27 -8.89 -5.52
CA VAL A 137 -5.95 -7.61 -5.76
C VAL A 137 -6.13 -6.93 -4.41
N ASP A 138 -5.51 -5.77 -4.23
CA ASP A 138 -5.59 -5.02 -2.98
C ASP A 138 -6.15 -3.62 -3.24
N LEU A 139 -6.95 -3.10 -2.32
CA LEU A 139 -7.37 -1.71 -2.28
C LEU A 139 -6.75 -1.02 -1.06
N TRP A 140 -5.84 -0.09 -1.31
CA TRP A 140 -5.08 0.61 -0.27
C TRP A 140 -5.39 2.09 -0.31
N THR A 141 -5.76 2.67 0.84
CA THR A 141 -6.01 4.10 0.98
C THR A 141 -4.83 4.77 1.66
N PHE A 142 -4.24 5.75 0.98
CA PHE A 142 -3.19 6.59 1.51
C PHE A 142 -3.77 7.93 1.93
N ALA A 143 -3.26 8.51 3.01
CA ALA A 143 -3.67 9.83 3.47
C ALA A 143 -2.47 10.74 3.72
N ARG A 144 -2.78 12.03 3.64
CA ARG A 144 -1.84 13.12 3.85
C ARG A 144 -2.55 14.37 4.35
N ASP A 145 -1.93 15.06 5.30
CA ASP A 145 -2.28 16.46 5.60
C ASP A 145 -1.56 17.37 4.60
N THR A 146 -2.33 18.03 3.74
CA THR A 146 -1.81 18.89 2.66
C THR A 146 -1.15 20.17 3.17
N SER A 147 -1.35 20.51 4.45
CA SER A 147 -0.66 21.63 5.12
C SER A 147 0.67 21.24 5.76
N ALA A 148 0.97 19.93 5.86
CA ALA A 148 2.18 19.44 6.48
C ALA A 148 3.41 19.63 5.57
N ARG A 149 4.55 19.99 6.20
CA ARG A 149 5.84 20.14 5.50
C ARG A 149 6.45 18.81 5.07
N ASP A 150 6.22 17.76 5.85
CA ASP A 150 6.60 16.40 5.46
C ASP A 150 5.78 16.03 4.22
N PRO A 151 6.39 15.67 3.06
CA PRO A 151 5.70 15.29 1.82
C PRO A 151 5.16 13.85 1.81
N ASN A 152 5.38 13.08 2.87
CA ASN A 152 5.01 11.66 2.90
C ASN A 152 3.50 11.42 2.97
N TRP A 153 3.08 10.36 2.29
CA TRP A 153 1.75 9.77 2.37
C TRP A 153 1.82 8.52 3.24
N ARG A 154 0.81 8.27 4.06
CA ARG A 154 0.75 7.09 4.93
C ARG A 154 -0.43 6.21 4.57
N LEU A 155 -0.23 4.90 4.65
CA LEU A 155 -1.32 3.93 4.51
C LEU A 155 -2.25 4.01 5.72
N VAL A 156 -3.52 4.34 5.48
CA VAL A 156 -4.56 4.49 6.51
C VAL A 156 -5.60 3.39 6.47
N ALA A 157 -5.76 2.68 5.36
CA ALA A 157 -6.66 1.55 5.25
C ALA A 157 -6.14 0.53 4.22
N THR A 158 -6.43 -0.74 4.48
CA THR A 158 -6.13 -1.88 3.61
C THR A 158 -7.35 -2.76 3.49
N GLU A 159 -7.73 -3.09 2.26
CA GLU A 159 -8.76 -4.07 1.96
C GLU A 159 -8.16 -5.08 0.97
N ALA A 160 -8.08 -6.34 1.39
CA ALA A 160 -7.70 -7.42 0.48
C ALA A 160 -8.93 -7.83 -0.34
N GLY A 161 -8.79 -7.82 -1.67
CA GLY A 161 -9.76 -8.38 -2.59
C GLY A 161 -9.66 -9.91 -2.59
N ALA A 162 -10.82 -10.57 -2.66
CA ALA A 162 -10.93 -12.01 -2.88
C ALA A 162 -10.76 -12.38 -4.37
#